data_AF-A0A375GYA2-F1
#
_entry.id   AF-A0A375GYA2-F1
#
_cell.length_a   1.000
_cell.length_b   1.000
_cell.length_c   1.000
_cell.angle_alpha   90.00
_cell.angle_beta   90.00
_cell.angle_gamma   90.00
#
_symmetry.space_group_name_H-M   'P 1'
#
loop_
_entity.id
_entity.type
_entity.pdbx_description
1 polymer ?
#
loop_
_entity_poly.entity_id
_entity_poly.type
_entity_poly.pdbx_seq_one_letter_code
_entity_poly.pdbx_strand_id
1 'polypeptide(L)'
;MIEQIVIVGFGCIGQAVLPLLERAWPGAAITVVDRVLDGARQELVAHHKLHAIQATVTAANYETTLAPLLRPGAFLLNLAPSVCSRDLIALAQAHGAFYVDAGIEPWDYAADPRASHLSNYALRHEMLAFAQGREALPTALVAHGANPGLVSVLVKAALMALAGKAGLNQPEPGDRAAWAALARTLDVRVIQVAEYDSQQAPGYPRDGEFANTWSAKGFITECLQDAELGWGSHEPRLPPDGYRHSFGNGAAIALDRPGHRTRVRSWSPVHGPFDAYLITHNESISIAEYLTDTRAGQPLYRPTVYYAYRPTAATQASMQWLDDRAAPRVRAERILRDEIQCGEDELGVLLMSGRHGAVWHGSRLSVQRARALAPYNTATSLQVASSLVAGMQWMLAHPSRGVVESDALDFGPVLADAAHWWAPLSIAFTDWLPRPGAASLAFTDFLLDDTKVQPDSSLLTLAC
;
A
#
# COMPACT_ATOMS: atom_id res chain seq x y z
N MET A 1 1.18 26.31 -9.39
CA MET A 1 2.63 26.05 -9.30
C MET A 1 2.92 25.68 -7.86
N ILE A 2 3.59 24.56 -7.61
CA ILE A 2 4.01 24.19 -6.24
C ILE A 2 5.27 24.99 -5.91
N GLU A 3 5.23 25.73 -4.81
CA GLU A 3 6.38 26.51 -4.34
C GLU A 3 6.99 25.97 -3.04
N GLN A 4 6.25 25.17 -2.28
CA GLN A 4 6.68 24.68 -0.98
C GLN A 4 6.19 23.26 -0.73
N ILE A 5 7.13 22.39 -0.34
CA ILE A 5 6.88 21.01 0.03
C ILE A 5 7.49 20.78 1.42
N VAL A 6 6.69 20.25 2.33
CA VAL A 6 7.10 19.89 3.69
C VAL A 6 7.01 18.37 3.81
N ILE A 7 8.13 17.72 4.10
CA ILE A 7 8.22 16.28 4.29
C ILE A 7 8.41 15.99 5.77
N VAL A 8 7.44 15.33 6.39
CA VAL A 8 7.56 14.79 7.75
C VAL A 8 8.01 13.34 7.63
N GLY A 9 9.21 13.03 8.09
CA GLY A 9 9.85 11.72 7.92
C GLY A 9 10.79 11.67 6.72
N PHE A 10 12.08 11.57 7.01
CA PHE A 10 13.19 11.48 6.08
C PHE A 10 13.87 10.10 6.15
N GLY A 11 13.04 9.06 6.25
CA GLY A 11 13.40 7.65 6.14
C GLY A 11 13.58 7.18 4.69
N CYS A 12 13.33 5.90 4.42
CA CYS A 12 13.51 5.31 3.09
C CYS A 12 12.67 6.03 2.01
N ILE A 13 11.36 6.22 2.24
CA ILE A 13 10.47 6.87 1.27
C ILE A 13 10.71 8.39 1.18
N GLY A 14 10.93 9.05 2.31
CA GLY A 14 11.23 10.49 2.33
C GLY A 14 12.51 10.85 1.55
N GLN A 15 13.51 9.97 1.54
CA GLN A 15 14.71 10.12 0.70
C GLN A 15 14.45 9.73 -0.76
N ALA A 16 13.72 8.63 -0.98
CA ALA A 16 13.40 8.10 -2.30
C ALA A 16 12.59 9.07 -3.17
N VAL A 17 11.71 9.88 -2.57
CA VAL A 17 10.83 10.80 -3.30
C VAL A 17 11.54 12.06 -3.78
N LEU A 18 12.62 12.48 -3.11
CA LEU A 18 13.35 13.73 -3.42
C LEU A 18 13.69 13.92 -4.91
N PRO A 19 14.41 13.00 -5.58
CA PRO A 19 14.79 13.20 -6.98
C PRO A 19 13.57 13.32 -7.91
N LEU A 20 12.43 12.73 -7.54
CA LEU A 20 11.20 12.83 -8.32
C LEU A 20 10.52 14.18 -8.08
N LEU A 21 10.51 14.69 -6.84
CA LEU A 21 10.00 16.02 -6.51
C LEU A 21 10.81 17.11 -7.20
N GLU A 22 12.14 17.03 -7.17
CA GLU A 22 13.02 18.00 -7.83
C GLU A 22 12.85 17.99 -9.35
N ARG A 23 12.57 16.82 -9.93
CA ARG A 23 12.28 16.69 -11.36
C ARG A 23 10.91 17.26 -11.71
N ALA A 24 9.89 17.01 -10.90
CA ALA A 24 8.51 17.45 -11.16
C ALA A 24 8.33 18.95 -10.87
N TRP A 25 8.94 19.45 -9.80
CA TRP A 25 8.82 20.82 -9.30
C TRP A 25 10.18 21.41 -8.91
N PRO A 26 11.07 21.68 -9.88
CA PRO A 26 12.46 22.14 -9.62
C PRO A 26 12.56 23.50 -8.91
N GLY A 27 11.47 24.28 -8.90
CA GLY A 27 11.40 25.56 -8.20
C GLY A 27 10.80 25.50 -6.79
N ALA A 28 10.33 24.32 -6.33
CA ALA A 28 9.73 24.20 -5.01
C ALA A 28 10.81 24.15 -3.92
N ALA A 29 10.65 24.96 -2.88
CA ALA A 29 11.46 24.82 -1.67
C ALA A 29 11.01 23.58 -0.89
N ILE A 30 11.96 22.72 -0.54
CA ILE A 30 11.69 21.49 0.21
C ILE A 30 12.24 21.62 1.64
N THR A 31 11.36 21.43 2.62
CA THR A 31 11.70 21.36 4.04
C THR A 31 11.46 19.96 4.56
N VAL A 32 12.47 19.34 5.18
CA VAL A 32 12.37 18.03 5.84
C VAL A 32 12.29 18.21 7.36
N VAL A 33 11.37 17.49 7.99
CA VAL A 33 11.22 17.42 9.45
C VAL A 33 11.40 15.97 9.87
N ASP A 34 12.48 15.66 10.58
CA ASP A 34 12.76 14.29 11.06
C ASP A 34 13.35 14.32 12.48
N ARG A 35 13.06 13.28 13.26
CA ARG A 35 13.63 13.08 14.61
C ARG A 35 15.14 12.81 14.59
N VAL A 36 15.67 12.26 13.49
CA VAL A 36 17.07 11.90 13.29
C VAL A 36 17.61 12.56 12.02
N LEU A 37 18.63 13.41 12.18
CA LEU A 37 19.47 13.91 11.09
C LEU A 37 20.91 13.46 11.32
N ASP A 38 21.18 12.18 11.05
CA ASP A 38 22.53 11.62 11.08
C ASP A 38 23.39 12.14 9.91
N GLY A 39 24.69 11.79 9.91
CA GLY A 39 25.64 12.31 8.91
C GLY A 39 25.18 12.08 7.47
N ALA A 40 24.67 10.88 7.15
CA ALA A 40 24.14 10.56 5.82
C ALA A 40 22.95 11.45 5.43
N ARG A 41 22.00 11.70 6.36
CA ARG A 41 20.88 12.62 6.09
C ARG A 41 21.32 14.07 5.97
N GLN A 42 22.29 14.52 6.78
CA GLN A 42 22.85 15.86 6.69
C GLN A 42 23.56 16.09 5.35
N GLU A 43 24.28 15.09 4.84
CA GLU A 43 24.88 15.12 3.51
C GLU A 43 23.81 15.27 2.41
N LEU A 44 22.71 14.52 2.49
CA LEU A 44 21.59 14.68 1.55
C LEU A 44 20.95 16.07 1.63
N VAL A 45 20.72 16.58 2.85
CA VAL A 45 20.20 17.94 3.07
C VAL A 45 21.10 18.99 2.43
N ALA A 46 22.42 18.89 2.61
CA ALA A 46 23.38 19.81 2.00
C ALA A 46 23.44 19.65 0.47
N HIS A 47 23.45 18.42 -0.04
CA HIS A 47 23.54 18.12 -1.47
C HIS A 47 22.34 18.67 -2.25
N HIS A 48 21.14 18.42 -1.74
CA HIS A 48 19.87 18.85 -2.34
C HIS A 48 19.43 20.25 -1.90
N LYS A 49 20.23 20.95 -1.08
CA LYS A 49 19.94 22.30 -0.56
C LYS A 49 18.58 22.38 0.14
N LEU A 50 18.24 21.34 0.90
CA LEU A 50 16.99 21.26 1.64
C LEU A 50 17.07 22.15 2.88
N HIS A 51 15.92 22.63 3.34
CA HIS A 51 15.79 23.08 4.72
C HIS A 51 15.52 21.87 5.61
N ALA A 52 16.16 21.78 6.77
CA ALA A 52 15.97 20.64 7.68
C ALA A 52 15.69 21.12 9.10
N ILE A 53 14.70 20.49 9.73
CA ILE A 53 14.33 20.69 11.12
C ILE A 53 14.45 19.34 11.82
N GLN A 54 15.40 19.23 12.74
CA GLN A 54 15.51 18.05 13.57
C GLN A 54 14.51 18.13 14.73
N ALA A 55 13.39 17.42 14.62
CA ALA A 55 12.34 17.40 15.63
C ALA A 55 11.56 16.08 15.60
N THR A 56 11.22 15.56 16.78
CA THR A 56 10.20 14.53 16.92
C THR A 56 8.83 15.19 16.89
N VAL A 57 8.06 14.96 15.83
CA VAL A 57 6.67 15.43 15.72
C VAL A 57 5.78 14.57 16.62
N THR A 58 4.96 15.22 17.45
CA THR A 58 4.09 14.61 18.46
C THR A 58 2.77 15.37 18.55
N ALA A 59 1.75 14.77 19.17
CA ALA A 59 0.47 15.41 19.42
C ALA A 59 0.60 16.77 20.16
N ALA A 60 1.64 16.98 20.97
CA ALA A 60 1.84 18.20 21.74
C ALA A 60 2.55 19.34 20.96
N ASN A 61 3.22 19.06 19.85
CA ASN A 61 4.07 20.04 19.16
C ASN A 61 3.87 20.12 17.64
N TYR A 62 3.01 19.27 17.05
CA TYR A 62 2.87 19.22 15.59
C TYR A 62 2.42 20.56 14.99
N GLU A 63 1.49 21.26 15.65
CA GLU A 63 1.03 22.59 15.20
C GLU A 63 2.18 23.61 15.24
N THR A 64 2.87 23.75 16.37
CA THR A 64 3.94 24.74 16.52
C THR A 64 5.13 24.45 15.61
N THR A 65 5.38 23.17 15.32
CA THR A 65 6.48 22.74 14.43
C THR A 65 6.13 22.92 12.96
N LEU A 66 4.91 22.56 12.54
CA LEU A 66 4.55 22.44 11.13
C LEU A 66 3.77 23.65 10.60
N ALA A 67 2.90 24.29 11.40
CA ALA A 67 2.10 25.44 10.96
C ALA A 67 2.92 26.57 10.31
N PRO A 68 4.13 26.94 10.82
CA PRO A 68 4.94 27.98 10.20
C PRO A 68 5.43 27.63 8.78
N LEU A 69 5.38 26.35 8.41
CA LEU A 69 5.81 25.82 7.11
C LEU A 69 4.64 25.69 6.12
N LEU A 70 3.41 25.98 6.55
CA LEU A 70 2.21 25.75 5.76
C LEU A 70 1.59 27.05 5.30
N ARG A 71 1.29 27.11 4.01
CA ARG A 71 0.63 28.22 3.32
C ARG A 71 -0.24 27.68 2.18
N PRO A 72 -1.17 28.49 1.63
CA PRO A 72 -2.02 28.04 0.54
C PRO A 72 -1.22 27.45 -0.62
N GLY A 73 -1.59 26.24 -1.05
CA GLY A 73 -0.93 25.51 -2.14
C GLY A 73 0.40 24.83 -1.79
N ALA A 74 0.86 24.89 -0.54
CA ALA A 74 1.95 24.03 -0.07
C ALA A 74 1.50 22.56 0.00
N PHE A 75 2.45 21.63 -0.12
CA PHE A 75 2.20 20.20 0.12
C PHE A 75 2.80 19.75 1.44
N LEU A 76 2.00 19.10 2.28
CA LEU A 76 2.46 18.38 3.47
C LEU A 76 2.46 16.88 3.18
N LEU A 77 3.67 16.30 3.07
CA LEU A 77 3.90 14.88 2.89
C LEU A 77 4.16 14.24 4.26
N ASN A 78 3.26 13.36 4.72
CA ASN A 78 3.47 12.57 5.93
C ASN A 78 4.03 11.20 5.57
N LEU A 79 5.35 11.05 5.72
CA LEU A 79 6.12 9.84 5.41
C LEU A 79 6.84 9.30 6.67
N ALA A 80 6.31 9.65 7.85
CA ALA A 80 6.81 9.21 9.14
C ALA A 80 5.80 8.24 9.78
N PRO A 81 6.27 7.15 10.41
CA PRO A 81 5.41 6.32 11.22
C PRO A 81 5.04 7.04 12.52
N SER A 82 3.87 6.72 13.07
CA SER A 82 3.37 7.23 14.36
C SER A 82 3.21 8.76 14.39
N VAL A 83 2.81 9.34 13.26
CA VAL A 83 2.44 10.77 13.15
C VAL A 83 1.02 10.86 12.60
N CYS A 84 0.09 11.34 13.42
CA CYS A 84 -1.34 11.16 13.13
C CYS A 84 -1.80 11.84 11.84
N SER A 85 -2.27 11.05 10.87
CA SER A 85 -2.70 11.57 9.57
C SER A 85 -3.86 12.56 9.72
N ARG A 86 -4.86 12.24 10.55
CA ARG A 86 -6.05 13.07 10.76
C ARG A 86 -5.69 14.48 11.23
N ASP A 87 -4.81 14.59 12.22
CA ASP A 87 -4.45 15.86 12.84
C ASP A 87 -3.59 16.69 11.87
N LEU A 88 -2.69 16.05 11.11
CA LEU A 88 -1.93 16.74 10.06
C LEU A 88 -2.80 17.19 8.89
N ILE A 89 -3.83 16.43 8.50
CA ILE A 89 -4.81 16.85 7.49
C ILE A 89 -5.56 18.09 7.97
N ALA A 90 -6.04 18.07 9.23
CA ALA A 90 -6.73 19.22 9.81
C ALA A 90 -5.86 20.48 9.77
N LEU A 91 -4.59 20.34 10.15
CA LEU A 91 -3.61 21.43 10.10
C LEU A 91 -3.35 21.92 8.67
N ALA A 92 -3.10 21.01 7.72
CA ALA A 92 -2.87 21.36 6.32
C ALA A 92 -4.05 22.13 5.74
N GLN A 93 -5.27 21.61 5.92
CA GLN A 93 -6.49 22.24 5.41
C GLN A 93 -6.75 23.62 6.04
N ALA A 94 -6.48 23.79 7.35
CA ALA A 94 -6.61 25.09 8.02
C ALA A 94 -5.66 26.16 7.44
N HIS A 95 -4.55 25.75 6.83
CA HIS A 95 -3.57 26.63 6.17
C HIS A 95 -3.73 26.68 4.64
N GLY A 96 -4.76 26.08 4.07
CA GLY A 96 -4.95 26.02 2.62
C GLY A 96 -3.97 25.10 1.89
N ALA A 97 -3.25 24.24 2.62
CA ALA A 97 -2.25 23.33 2.09
C ALA A 97 -2.86 21.98 1.69
N PHE A 98 -2.24 21.32 0.73
CA PHE A 98 -2.49 19.93 0.36
C PHE A 98 -1.85 18.98 1.34
N TYR A 99 -2.40 17.77 1.44
CA TYR A 99 -1.84 16.70 2.27
C TYR A 99 -1.74 15.40 1.48
N VAL A 100 -0.64 14.67 1.65
CA VAL A 100 -0.53 13.29 1.14
C VAL A 100 0.25 12.41 2.12
N ASP A 101 -0.17 11.16 2.29
CA ASP A 101 0.55 10.13 3.03
C ASP A 101 0.57 8.80 2.26
N ALA A 102 1.39 7.85 2.74
CA ALA A 102 1.47 6.50 2.18
C ALA A 102 0.71 5.45 3.03
N GLY A 103 0.10 5.88 4.14
CA GLY A 103 -0.61 5.04 5.09
C GLY A 103 -1.28 5.90 6.16
N ILE A 104 -2.41 5.44 6.69
CA ILE A 104 -3.16 6.16 7.73
C ILE A 104 -2.52 5.85 9.08
N GLU A 105 -1.87 6.85 9.67
CA GLU A 105 -1.09 6.68 10.89
C GLU A 105 -1.84 7.24 12.12
N PRO A 106 -1.78 6.57 13.29
CA PRO A 106 -2.12 7.15 14.58
C PRO A 106 -0.91 7.89 15.20
N TRP A 107 -1.10 8.56 16.34
CA TRP A 107 0.03 9.10 17.12
C TRP A 107 0.84 8.01 17.82
N ASP A 108 0.18 6.90 18.17
CA ASP A 108 0.82 5.77 18.83
C ASP A 108 0.11 4.48 18.43
N TYR A 109 0.91 3.47 18.12
CA TYR A 109 0.41 2.10 18.03
C TYR A 109 0.50 1.54 19.45
N ALA A 110 -0.64 1.46 20.15
CA ALA A 110 -0.70 0.95 21.52
C ALA A 110 0.05 -0.39 21.64
N ALA A 111 0.62 -0.65 22.82
CA ALA A 111 1.42 -1.86 23.07
C ALA A 111 0.63 -3.18 22.91
N ASP A 112 -0.70 -3.14 22.77
CA ASP A 112 -1.53 -4.31 22.51
C ASP A 112 -1.88 -4.40 21.01
N PRO A 113 -1.31 -5.35 20.25
CA PRO A 113 -1.64 -5.54 18.83
C PRO A 113 -3.06 -6.05 18.60
N ARG A 114 -3.79 -6.44 19.65
CA ARG A 114 -5.22 -6.78 19.58
C ARG A 114 -6.13 -5.57 19.70
N ALA A 115 -5.57 -4.37 19.84
CA ALA A 115 -6.30 -3.12 19.82
C ALA A 115 -7.06 -3.00 18.49
N SER A 116 -8.31 -3.46 18.45
CA SER A 116 -9.15 -3.43 17.25
C SER A 116 -9.31 -2.01 16.70
N HIS A 117 -9.21 -0.99 17.57
CA HIS A 117 -9.22 0.43 17.21
C HIS A 117 -7.98 0.90 16.44
N LEU A 118 -6.92 0.08 16.38
CA LEU A 118 -5.70 0.35 15.61
C LEU A 118 -5.56 -0.57 14.40
N SER A 119 -6.58 -1.37 14.07
CA SER A 119 -6.65 -2.07 12.79
C SER A 119 -6.73 -1.06 11.63
N ASN A 120 -6.30 -1.47 10.43
CA ASN A 120 -6.45 -0.63 9.24
C ASN A 120 -7.94 -0.30 8.99
N TYR A 121 -8.86 -1.22 9.29
CA TYR A 121 -10.30 -0.93 9.21
C TYR A 121 -10.73 0.16 10.18
N ALA A 122 -10.26 0.13 11.42
CA ALA A 122 -10.63 1.15 12.41
C ALA A 122 -10.05 2.52 12.09
N LEU A 123 -8.75 2.59 11.75
CA LEU A 123 -8.09 3.82 11.35
C LEU A 123 -8.77 4.43 10.11
N ARG A 124 -9.11 3.59 9.13
CA ARG A 124 -9.88 4.00 7.94
C ARG A 124 -11.29 4.47 8.31
N HIS A 125 -11.98 3.76 9.20
CA HIS A 125 -13.33 4.15 9.65
C HIS A 125 -13.33 5.54 10.28
N GLU A 126 -12.37 5.83 11.17
CA GLU A 126 -12.22 7.15 11.77
C GLU A 126 -11.86 8.22 10.74
N MET A 127 -11.01 7.90 9.76
CA MET A 127 -10.66 8.82 8.67
C MET A 127 -11.88 9.17 7.81
N LEU A 128 -12.72 8.18 7.45
CA LEU A 128 -13.94 8.42 6.70
C LEU A 128 -14.97 9.24 7.49
N ALA A 129 -15.09 9.01 8.80
CA ALA A 129 -15.93 9.84 9.66
C ALA A 129 -15.41 11.28 9.72
N PHE A 130 -14.09 11.46 9.84
CA PHE A 130 -13.44 12.77 9.83
C PHE A 130 -13.60 13.52 8.49
N ALA A 131 -13.66 12.78 7.38
CA ALA A 131 -13.83 13.33 6.03
C ALA A 131 -15.20 14.01 5.82
N GLN A 132 -16.23 13.62 6.57
CA GLN A 132 -17.59 14.14 6.40
C GLN A 132 -17.65 15.65 6.65
N GLY A 133 -18.20 16.41 5.70
CA GLY A 133 -18.31 17.87 5.79
C GLY A 133 -17.03 18.61 5.41
N ARG A 134 -16.01 17.92 4.89
CA ARG A 134 -14.73 18.49 4.42
C ARG A 134 -14.58 18.49 2.90
N GLU A 135 -15.62 18.15 2.14
CA GLU A 135 -15.54 17.85 0.70
C GLU A 135 -15.05 19.02 -0.15
N ALA A 136 -15.23 20.26 0.32
CA ALA A 136 -14.78 21.49 -0.34
C ALA A 136 -13.43 22.03 0.16
N LEU A 137 -12.81 21.39 1.16
CA LEU A 137 -11.50 21.79 1.68
C LEU A 137 -10.38 21.37 0.74
N PRO A 138 -9.15 21.92 0.92
CA PRO A 138 -7.98 21.47 0.17
C PRO A 138 -7.84 19.95 0.20
N THR A 139 -7.49 19.39 -0.95
CA THR A 139 -7.41 17.95 -1.13
C THR A 139 -6.35 17.33 -0.23
N ALA A 140 -6.74 16.29 0.48
CA ALA A 140 -5.92 15.42 1.31
C ALA A 140 -6.03 14.00 0.76
N LEU A 141 -4.96 13.51 0.15
CA LEU A 141 -4.91 12.17 -0.43
C LEU A 141 -4.30 11.20 0.58
N VAL A 142 -5.12 10.28 1.09
CA VAL A 142 -4.70 9.35 2.14
C VAL A 142 -4.42 7.97 1.57
N ALA A 143 -3.51 7.25 2.23
CA ALA A 143 -3.10 5.90 1.89
C ALA A 143 -2.70 5.78 0.41
N HIS A 144 -1.77 6.63 -0.04
CA HIS A 144 -1.35 6.73 -1.44
C HIS A 144 0.16 6.54 -1.64
N GLY A 145 0.62 5.32 -1.36
CA GLY A 145 1.93 4.81 -1.77
C GLY A 145 1.80 3.90 -3.00
N ALA A 146 2.52 2.78 -3.00
CA ALA A 146 2.33 1.76 -4.04
C ALA A 146 1.06 0.93 -3.77
N ASN A 147 0.97 0.39 -2.55
CA ASN A 147 -0.10 -0.38 -1.96
C ASN A 147 -0.13 -0.07 -0.46
N PRO A 148 -1.17 0.55 0.09
CA PRO A 148 -2.31 1.17 -0.59
C PRO A 148 -1.86 2.30 -1.52
N GLY A 149 -2.57 2.55 -2.63
CA GLY A 149 -2.18 3.59 -3.59
C GLY A 149 -2.42 3.22 -5.05
N LEU A 150 -1.34 3.17 -5.84
CA LEU A 150 -1.43 2.86 -7.27
C LEU A 150 -2.09 1.51 -7.56
N VAL A 151 -2.08 0.55 -6.65
CA VAL A 151 -2.83 -0.70 -6.81
C VAL A 151 -4.34 -0.48 -7.00
N SER A 152 -4.95 0.53 -6.38
CA SER A 152 -6.36 0.89 -6.63
C SER A 152 -6.58 1.40 -8.06
N VAL A 153 -5.60 2.14 -8.59
CA VAL A 153 -5.57 2.58 -10.00
C VAL A 153 -5.41 1.37 -10.93
N LEU A 154 -4.54 0.42 -10.58
CA LEU A 154 -4.35 -0.83 -11.32
C LEU A 154 -5.61 -1.71 -11.30
N VAL A 155 -6.39 -1.73 -10.22
CA VAL A 155 -7.69 -2.46 -10.18
C VAL A 155 -8.63 -1.95 -11.26
N LYS A 156 -8.75 -0.62 -11.42
CA LYS A 156 -9.59 -0.02 -12.47
C LYS A 156 -9.08 -0.38 -13.88
N ALA A 157 -7.77 -0.30 -14.10
CA ALA A 157 -7.16 -0.72 -15.36
C ALA A 157 -7.37 -2.21 -15.65
N ALA A 158 -7.25 -3.08 -14.63
CA ALA A 158 -7.47 -4.52 -14.75
C ALA A 158 -8.95 -4.87 -15.01
N LEU A 159 -9.90 -4.14 -14.40
CA LEU A 159 -11.33 -4.26 -14.70
C LEU A 159 -11.61 -3.94 -16.17
N MET A 160 -11.02 -2.87 -16.71
CA MET A 160 -11.16 -2.52 -18.13
C MET A 160 -10.54 -3.58 -19.05
N ALA A 161 -9.37 -4.13 -18.68
CA ALA A 161 -8.75 -5.22 -19.43
C ALA A 161 -9.63 -6.48 -19.44
N LEU A 162 -10.20 -6.85 -18.29
CA LEU A 162 -11.11 -7.99 -18.16
C LEU A 162 -12.42 -7.75 -18.92
N ALA A 163 -12.95 -6.53 -18.93
CA ALA A 163 -14.11 -6.15 -19.74
C ALA A 163 -13.86 -6.35 -21.24
N GLY A 164 -12.69 -5.91 -21.73
CA GLY A 164 -12.27 -6.17 -23.10
C GLY A 164 -12.20 -7.66 -23.44
N LYS A 165 -11.59 -8.48 -22.57
CA LYS A 165 -11.55 -9.95 -22.74
C LYS A 165 -12.95 -10.58 -22.73
N ALA A 166 -13.87 -10.06 -21.92
CA ALA A 166 -15.25 -10.52 -21.85
C ALA A 166 -16.13 -10.03 -23.02
N GLY A 167 -15.60 -9.20 -23.93
CA GLY A 167 -16.36 -8.60 -25.03
C GLY A 167 -17.31 -7.48 -24.61
N LEU A 168 -17.15 -6.94 -23.40
CA LEU A 168 -17.92 -5.81 -22.90
C LEU A 168 -17.24 -4.50 -23.33
N ASN A 169 -17.56 -4.04 -24.53
CA ASN A 169 -17.07 -2.76 -25.06
C ASN A 169 -17.87 -1.59 -24.46
N GLN A 170 -17.55 -1.24 -23.22
CA GLN A 170 -18.16 -0.13 -22.49
C GLN A 170 -17.17 1.01 -22.27
N PRO A 171 -17.64 2.27 -22.16
CA PRO A 171 -16.77 3.38 -21.77
C PRO A 171 -16.23 3.19 -20.35
N GLU A 172 -15.16 3.91 -20.04
CA GLU A 172 -14.64 4.01 -18.68
C GLU A 172 -15.74 4.47 -17.72
N PRO A 173 -15.96 3.75 -16.59
CA PRO A 173 -16.90 4.19 -15.56
C PRO A 173 -16.53 5.53 -14.94
N GLY A 174 -17.46 6.49 -14.95
CA GLY A 174 -17.22 7.85 -14.45
C GLY A 174 -17.43 8.07 -12.95
N ASP A 175 -17.97 7.07 -12.23
CA ASP A 175 -18.22 7.16 -10.79
C ASP A 175 -18.10 5.80 -10.09
N ARG A 176 -18.12 5.82 -8.75
CA ARG A 176 -18.02 4.63 -7.90
C ARG A 176 -19.10 3.59 -8.21
N ALA A 177 -20.34 4.02 -8.42
CA ALA A 177 -21.47 3.10 -8.63
C ALA A 177 -21.31 2.35 -9.96
N ALA A 178 -20.82 3.03 -10.99
CA ALA A 178 -20.52 2.45 -12.30
C ALA A 178 -19.32 1.47 -12.22
N TRP A 179 -18.28 1.76 -11.44
CA TRP A 179 -17.18 0.82 -11.18
C TRP A 179 -17.65 -0.44 -10.46
N ALA A 180 -18.45 -0.30 -9.40
CA ALA A 180 -19.04 -1.43 -8.68
C ALA A 180 -19.96 -2.27 -9.58
N ALA A 181 -20.76 -1.62 -10.44
CA ALA A 181 -21.61 -2.28 -11.42
C ALA A 181 -20.81 -3.06 -12.47
N LEU A 182 -19.67 -2.52 -12.92
CA LEU A 182 -18.76 -3.22 -13.83
C LEU A 182 -18.17 -4.48 -13.17
N ALA A 183 -17.61 -4.34 -11.97
CA ALA A 183 -17.04 -5.47 -11.24
C ALA A 183 -18.07 -6.59 -11.00
N ARG A 184 -19.32 -6.23 -10.67
CA ARG A 184 -20.45 -7.17 -10.59
C ARG A 184 -20.75 -7.86 -11.91
N THR A 185 -20.81 -7.09 -13.00
CA THR A 185 -21.12 -7.63 -14.33
C THR A 185 -20.06 -8.64 -14.76
N LEU A 186 -18.79 -8.34 -14.48
CA LEU A 186 -17.65 -9.23 -14.70
C LEU A 186 -17.54 -10.37 -13.69
N ASP A 187 -18.44 -10.45 -12.72
CA ASP A 187 -18.41 -11.48 -11.67
C ASP A 187 -17.06 -11.58 -10.94
N VAL A 188 -16.39 -10.44 -10.73
CA VAL A 188 -15.12 -10.42 -10.01
C VAL A 188 -15.41 -10.83 -8.57
N ARG A 189 -14.81 -11.93 -8.13
CA ARG A 189 -15.02 -12.51 -6.80
C ARG A 189 -13.87 -12.22 -5.88
N VAL A 190 -12.63 -12.37 -6.36
CA VAL A 190 -11.43 -12.18 -5.56
C VAL A 190 -10.52 -11.18 -6.25
N ILE A 191 -9.97 -10.24 -5.49
CA ILE A 191 -8.92 -9.34 -5.90
C ILE A 191 -7.77 -9.53 -4.92
N GLN A 192 -6.63 -10.01 -5.39
CA GLN A 192 -5.42 -10.00 -4.57
C GLN A 192 -4.58 -8.81 -4.99
N VAL A 193 -4.08 -8.03 -4.02
CA VAL A 193 -2.84 -7.29 -4.26
C VAL A 193 -1.74 -8.34 -4.22
N ALA A 194 -1.26 -8.76 -5.38
CA ALA A 194 -0.38 -9.90 -5.54
C ALA A 194 1.04 -9.39 -5.75
N GLU A 195 1.88 -9.56 -4.73
CA GLU A 195 3.24 -9.03 -4.72
C GLU A 195 4.26 -10.12 -4.43
N TYR A 196 5.32 -10.13 -5.24
CA TYR A 196 6.49 -10.96 -5.05
C TYR A 196 7.75 -10.08 -5.14
N ASP A 197 8.34 -9.78 -3.99
CA ASP A 197 9.62 -9.06 -3.93
C ASP A 197 10.76 -10.08 -4.02
N SER A 198 11.41 -10.13 -5.19
CA SER A 198 12.53 -11.03 -5.50
C SER A 198 13.90 -10.39 -5.26
N GLN A 199 13.95 -9.16 -4.72
CA GLN A 199 15.20 -8.46 -4.46
C GLN A 199 16.10 -9.24 -3.50
N GLN A 200 17.39 -9.30 -3.83
CA GLN A 200 18.40 -10.07 -3.10
C GLN A 200 19.55 -9.17 -2.66
N ALA A 201 19.85 -9.24 -1.37
CA ALA A 201 21.04 -8.67 -0.77
C ALA A 201 21.97 -9.80 -0.29
N PRO A 202 23.31 -9.59 -0.30
CA PRO A 202 24.25 -10.61 0.15
C PRO A 202 24.16 -10.82 1.67
N GLY A 203 24.29 -12.08 2.08
CA GLY A 203 24.33 -12.48 3.48
C GLY A 203 22.95 -12.69 4.11
N TYR A 204 22.94 -13.47 5.19
CA TYR A 204 21.74 -13.70 6.00
C TYR A 204 21.53 -12.55 6.99
N PRO A 205 20.29 -12.20 7.37
CA PRO A 205 20.05 -11.30 8.49
C PRO A 205 20.80 -11.76 9.74
N ARG A 206 21.40 -10.83 10.49
CA ARG A 206 22.09 -11.16 11.74
C ARG A 206 21.10 -11.69 12.80
N ASP A 207 21.60 -12.34 13.86
CA ASP A 207 20.76 -12.75 15.00
C ASP A 207 19.97 -11.56 15.56
N GLY A 208 18.64 -11.67 15.57
CA GLY A 208 17.74 -10.60 15.98
C GLY A 208 17.69 -9.37 15.07
N GLU A 209 18.23 -9.43 13.84
CA GLU A 209 18.10 -8.35 12.85
C GLU A 209 16.87 -8.56 11.97
N PHE A 210 16.04 -7.53 11.86
CA PHE A 210 14.92 -7.48 10.92
C PHE A 210 15.31 -6.69 9.66
N ALA A 211 15.55 -7.40 8.55
CA ALA A 211 15.95 -6.84 7.27
C ALA A 211 14.74 -6.73 6.32
N ASN A 212 14.51 -5.55 5.76
CA ASN A 212 13.39 -5.31 4.83
C ASN A 212 13.76 -4.28 3.76
N THR A 213 13.12 -4.32 2.60
CA THR A 213 13.36 -3.37 1.48
C THR A 213 12.72 -2.00 1.72
N TRP A 214 11.84 -1.92 2.71
CA TRP A 214 11.20 -0.71 3.21
C TRP A 214 11.09 -0.77 4.75
N SER A 215 10.35 0.15 5.38
CA SER A 215 10.27 0.32 6.84
C SER A 215 10.13 -1.01 7.61
N ALA A 216 11.20 -1.46 8.27
CA ALA A 216 11.18 -2.67 9.09
C ALA A 216 10.19 -2.53 10.24
N LYS A 217 10.22 -1.41 10.97
CA LYS A 217 9.25 -1.12 12.03
C LYS A 217 7.80 -1.13 11.53
N GLY A 218 7.53 -0.50 10.39
CA GLY A 218 6.17 -0.47 9.81
C GLY A 218 5.69 -1.88 9.48
N PHE A 219 6.52 -2.65 8.76
CA PHE A 219 6.17 -4.01 8.39
C PHE A 219 6.03 -4.95 9.60
N ILE A 220 6.83 -4.79 10.65
CA ILE A 220 6.67 -5.55 11.90
C ILE A 220 5.30 -5.25 12.52
N THR A 221 4.89 -3.97 12.61
CA THR A 221 3.57 -3.61 13.12
C THR A 221 2.46 -4.33 12.37
N GLU A 222 2.49 -4.27 11.03
CA GLU A 222 1.49 -4.92 10.17
C GLU A 222 1.52 -6.44 10.27
N CYS A 223 2.70 -7.05 10.39
CA CYS A 223 2.87 -8.48 10.59
C CYS A 223 2.19 -8.99 11.86
N LEU A 224 2.20 -8.18 12.93
CA LEU A 224 1.69 -8.55 14.25
C LEU A 224 0.19 -8.23 14.43
N GLN A 225 -0.36 -7.38 13.58
CA GLN A 225 -1.80 -7.15 13.49
C GLN A 225 -2.51 -8.38 12.92
N ASP A 226 -3.80 -8.50 13.21
CA ASP A 226 -4.64 -9.54 12.63
C ASP A 226 -4.64 -9.47 11.10
N ALA A 227 -4.65 -10.64 10.47
CA ALA A 227 -4.93 -10.77 9.06
C ALA A 227 -6.29 -10.14 8.76
N GLU A 228 -6.32 -9.15 7.88
CA GLU A 228 -7.52 -8.37 7.57
C GLU A 228 -7.76 -8.33 6.07
N LEU A 229 -9.03 -8.51 5.68
CA LEU A 229 -9.42 -8.64 4.28
C LEU A 229 -10.82 -8.12 4.04
N GLY A 230 -11.02 -7.48 2.88
CA GLY A 230 -12.33 -7.21 2.32
C GLY A 230 -13.09 -8.52 2.11
N TRP A 231 -14.35 -8.56 2.50
CA TRP A 231 -15.13 -9.80 2.55
C TRP A 231 -16.21 -9.85 1.48
N GLY A 232 -16.02 -10.71 0.49
CA GLY A 232 -16.88 -10.81 -0.67
C GLY A 232 -18.26 -11.38 -0.37
N SER A 233 -19.25 -10.96 -1.15
CA SER A 233 -20.64 -11.43 -1.03
C SER A 233 -20.83 -12.85 -1.56
N HIS A 234 -19.86 -13.41 -2.28
CA HIS A 234 -19.86 -14.80 -2.75
C HIS A 234 -19.35 -15.79 -1.70
N GLU A 235 -18.72 -15.30 -0.63
CA GLU A 235 -18.14 -16.16 0.39
C GLU A 235 -19.25 -16.87 1.16
N PRO A 236 -19.21 -18.21 1.30
CA PRO A 236 -20.33 -18.97 1.84
C PRO A 236 -20.51 -18.79 3.34
N ARG A 237 -19.41 -18.56 4.06
CA ARG A 237 -19.37 -18.37 5.53
C ARG A 237 -18.01 -17.82 5.95
N LEU A 238 -17.95 -17.20 7.12
CA LEU A 238 -16.68 -16.81 7.74
C LEU A 238 -15.79 -18.03 7.99
N PRO A 239 -14.45 -17.89 7.91
CA PRO A 239 -13.51 -18.88 8.43
C PRO A 239 -13.76 -19.14 9.93
N PRO A 240 -13.36 -20.30 10.48
CA PRO A 240 -13.62 -20.65 11.89
C PRO A 240 -13.16 -19.60 12.91
N ASP A 241 -12.07 -18.91 12.61
CA ASP A 241 -11.45 -17.86 13.41
C ASP A 241 -11.69 -16.45 12.83
N GLY A 242 -12.56 -16.34 11.82
CA GLY A 242 -12.93 -15.06 11.23
C GLY A 242 -13.97 -14.32 12.07
N TYR A 243 -13.75 -13.01 12.26
CA TYR A 243 -14.66 -12.13 12.98
C TYR A 243 -14.93 -10.84 12.20
N ARG A 244 -16.03 -10.16 12.56
CA ARG A 244 -16.40 -8.85 12.02
C ARG A 244 -16.17 -7.78 13.07
N HIS A 245 -15.80 -6.59 12.60
CA HIS A 245 -15.85 -5.38 13.42
C HIS A 245 -17.30 -5.07 13.81
N SER A 246 -17.52 -4.58 15.04
CA SER A 246 -18.84 -4.22 15.55
C SER A 246 -19.34 -2.83 15.07
N PHE A 247 -18.50 -2.11 14.31
CA PHE A 247 -18.73 -0.78 13.78
C PHE A 247 -18.35 -0.68 12.29
N GLY A 248 -18.62 0.47 11.66
CA GLY A 248 -18.39 0.71 10.24
C GLY A 248 -19.40 -0.01 9.33
N ASN A 249 -19.05 -0.16 8.05
CA ASN A 249 -19.95 -0.64 7.00
C ASN A 249 -19.89 -2.17 6.74
N GLY A 250 -19.05 -2.90 7.48
CA GLY A 250 -18.88 -4.34 7.33
C GLY A 250 -18.23 -4.76 6.01
N ALA A 251 -17.43 -3.90 5.37
CA ALA A 251 -16.69 -4.20 4.14
C ALA A 251 -15.61 -5.28 4.32
N ALA A 252 -15.06 -5.40 5.53
CA ALA A 252 -13.97 -6.33 5.85
C ALA A 252 -14.33 -7.28 7.00
N ILE A 253 -13.53 -8.33 7.10
CA ILE A 253 -13.40 -9.20 8.27
C ILE A 253 -11.94 -9.20 8.69
N ALA A 254 -11.68 -9.70 9.89
CA ALA A 254 -10.35 -10.07 10.34
C ALA A 254 -10.34 -11.54 10.78
N LEU A 255 -9.16 -12.13 10.86
CA LEU A 255 -8.95 -13.45 11.43
C LEU A 255 -8.25 -13.28 12.78
N ASP A 256 -8.62 -14.03 13.82
CA ASP A 256 -7.90 -14.05 15.10
C ASP A 256 -6.57 -14.83 14.98
N ARG A 257 -5.74 -14.35 14.06
CA ARG A 257 -4.38 -14.79 13.78
C ARG A 257 -3.62 -13.62 13.13
N PRO A 258 -2.35 -13.44 13.47
CA PRO A 258 -1.56 -12.36 12.90
C PRO A 258 -1.28 -12.59 11.41
N GLY A 259 -1.07 -11.51 10.66
CA GLY A 259 -0.84 -11.57 9.22
C GLY A 259 0.36 -12.44 8.83
N HIS A 260 1.46 -12.35 9.59
CA HIS A 260 2.66 -13.15 9.33
C HIS A 260 2.49 -14.67 9.60
N ARG A 261 1.40 -15.08 10.26
CA ARG A 261 1.02 -16.50 10.45
C ARG A 261 -0.11 -16.93 9.50
N THR A 262 -0.58 -16.04 8.64
CA THR A 262 -1.68 -16.32 7.73
C THR A 262 -1.13 -16.47 6.33
N ARG A 263 -1.14 -17.69 5.80
CA ARG A 263 -0.60 -17.98 4.48
C ARG A 263 -1.70 -18.23 3.46
N VAL A 264 -1.54 -17.63 2.30
CA VAL A 264 -2.48 -17.70 1.17
C VAL A 264 -1.74 -18.05 -0.12
N ARG A 265 -2.43 -18.74 -1.02
CA ARG A 265 -1.97 -18.99 -2.38
C ARG A 265 -2.23 -17.76 -3.24
N SER A 266 -1.25 -17.40 -4.04
CA SER A 266 -1.28 -16.28 -4.98
C SER A 266 -0.69 -16.69 -6.33
N TRP A 267 -0.74 -15.77 -7.29
CA TRP A 267 -0.18 -15.97 -8.61
C TRP A 267 0.33 -14.66 -9.22
N SER A 268 1.47 -14.71 -9.90
CA SER A 268 1.99 -13.61 -10.72
C SER A 268 2.54 -14.11 -12.06
N PRO A 269 2.72 -13.23 -13.06
CA PRO A 269 3.20 -13.62 -14.39
C PRO A 269 4.60 -14.24 -14.40
N VAL A 270 5.54 -13.75 -13.58
CA VAL A 270 6.92 -14.25 -13.57
C VAL A 270 7.04 -15.51 -12.74
N HIS A 271 6.45 -15.51 -11.54
CA HIS A 271 6.65 -16.59 -10.57
C HIS A 271 5.60 -17.70 -10.68
N GLY A 272 4.53 -17.49 -11.44
CA GLY A 272 3.41 -18.42 -11.49
C GLY A 272 2.74 -18.51 -10.12
N PRO A 273 2.26 -19.70 -9.69
CA PRO A 273 1.71 -19.89 -8.35
C PRO A 273 2.78 -19.74 -7.27
N PHE A 274 2.48 -19.00 -6.21
CA PHE A 274 3.36 -18.88 -5.04
C PHE A 274 2.56 -18.78 -3.73
N ASP A 275 3.23 -19.10 -2.62
CA ASP A 275 2.68 -18.90 -1.28
C ASP A 275 3.06 -17.50 -0.77
N ALA A 276 2.11 -16.83 -0.16
CA ALA A 276 2.23 -15.46 0.33
C ALA A 276 1.67 -15.34 1.75
N TYR A 277 1.98 -14.23 2.41
CA TYR A 277 1.40 -13.83 3.69
C TYR A 277 0.20 -12.91 3.45
N LEU A 278 -0.85 -13.07 4.26
CA LEU A 278 -1.98 -12.17 4.29
C LEU A 278 -1.72 -11.08 5.33
N ILE A 279 -1.14 -9.97 4.89
CA ILE A 279 -0.84 -8.82 5.74
C ILE A 279 -1.99 -7.81 5.67
N THR A 280 -2.40 -7.23 6.81
CA THR A 280 -3.47 -6.22 6.82
C THR A 280 -3.01 -4.97 6.06
N HIS A 281 -3.89 -4.41 5.24
CA HIS A 281 -3.56 -3.24 4.41
C HIS A 281 -4.84 -2.45 4.09
N ASN A 282 -4.74 -1.12 4.00
CA ASN A 282 -5.89 -0.22 3.84
C ASN A 282 -6.71 -0.54 2.58
N GLU A 283 -6.06 -0.83 1.45
CA GLU A 283 -6.69 -1.09 0.16
C GLU A 283 -7.49 -2.39 0.14
N SER A 284 -7.16 -3.35 1.02
CA SER A 284 -7.94 -4.56 1.19
C SER A 284 -9.37 -4.23 1.64
N ILE A 285 -9.53 -3.15 2.41
CA ILE A 285 -10.82 -2.66 2.89
C ILE A 285 -11.42 -1.66 1.89
N SER A 286 -10.62 -0.71 1.44
CA SER A 286 -11.08 0.42 0.63
C SER A 286 -11.57 -0.02 -0.75
N ILE A 287 -10.84 -0.92 -1.45
CA ILE A 287 -11.24 -1.46 -2.76
C ILE A 287 -12.53 -2.27 -2.62
N ALA A 288 -12.62 -3.12 -1.58
CA ALA A 288 -13.81 -3.93 -1.33
C ALA A 288 -15.05 -3.06 -1.11
N GLU A 289 -14.93 -2.01 -0.28
CA GLU A 289 -16.02 -1.04 -0.11
C GLU A 289 -16.32 -0.28 -1.41
N TYR A 290 -15.30 0.22 -2.09
CA TYR A 290 -15.46 1.03 -3.30
C TYR A 290 -16.25 0.28 -4.37
N LEU A 291 -15.93 -1.01 -4.56
CA LEU A 291 -16.60 -1.91 -5.50
C LEU A 291 -17.88 -2.57 -4.95
N THR A 292 -18.35 -2.15 -3.77
CA THR A 292 -19.63 -2.64 -3.23
C THR A 292 -20.81 -2.03 -3.99
N ASP A 293 -21.65 -2.89 -4.57
CA ASP A 293 -22.88 -2.52 -5.26
C ASP A 293 -24.11 -2.91 -4.42
N THR A 294 -24.84 -1.89 -3.97
CA THR A 294 -26.05 -1.98 -3.14
C THR A 294 -27.32 -1.52 -3.87
N ARG A 295 -27.31 -1.50 -5.22
CA ARG A 295 -28.47 -1.05 -6.02
C ARG A 295 -29.76 -1.76 -5.61
N ALA A 296 -30.83 -0.98 -5.48
CA ALA A 296 -32.14 -1.49 -5.07
C ALA A 296 -32.64 -2.61 -6.00
N GLY A 297 -33.23 -3.65 -5.39
CA GLY A 297 -33.74 -4.82 -6.12
C GLY A 297 -32.66 -5.82 -6.56
N GLN A 298 -31.39 -5.61 -6.21
CA GLN A 298 -30.30 -6.54 -6.46
C GLN A 298 -29.71 -7.06 -5.13
N PRO A 299 -29.32 -8.33 -5.04
CA PRO A 299 -28.53 -8.82 -3.91
C PRO A 299 -27.22 -8.01 -3.79
N LEU A 300 -26.74 -7.80 -2.56
CA LEU A 300 -25.44 -7.18 -2.30
C LEU A 300 -24.34 -7.84 -3.15
N TYR A 301 -23.55 -7.03 -3.84
CA TYR A 301 -22.31 -7.48 -4.47
C TYR A 301 -21.11 -6.80 -3.83
N ARG A 302 -20.08 -7.60 -3.54
CA ARG A 302 -18.77 -7.15 -3.07
C ARG A 302 -17.72 -8.22 -3.42
N PRO A 303 -16.52 -7.86 -3.88
CA PRO A 303 -15.41 -8.81 -4.01
C PRO A 303 -14.70 -9.03 -2.66
N THR A 304 -14.12 -10.22 -2.48
CA THR A 304 -13.10 -10.46 -1.46
C THR A 304 -11.81 -9.78 -1.93
N VAL A 305 -11.18 -8.98 -1.06
CA VAL A 305 -9.95 -8.25 -1.41
C VAL A 305 -8.93 -8.39 -0.29
N TYR A 306 -7.69 -8.76 -0.62
CA TYR A 306 -6.62 -8.85 0.37
C TYR A 306 -5.24 -8.72 -0.26
N TYR A 307 -4.27 -8.36 0.58
CA TYR A 307 -2.88 -8.37 0.21
C TYR A 307 -2.30 -9.79 0.35
N ALA A 308 -1.67 -10.27 -0.72
CA ALA A 308 -0.98 -11.55 -0.79
C ALA A 308 0.49 -11.27 -1.06
N TYR A 309 1.24 -11.04 0.03
CA TYR A 309 2.62 -10.58 -0.03
C TYR A 309 3.64 -11.71 0.15
N ARG A 310 4.51 -11.89 -0.83
CA ARG A 310 5.76 -12.64 -0.69
C ARG A 310 6.91 -11.62 -0.58
N PRO A 311 7.40 -11.31 0.63
CA PRO A 311 8.54 -10.41 0.79
C PRO A 311 9.87 -11.10 0.40
N THR A 312 10.96 -10.34 0.36
CA THR A 312 12.29 -10.89 0.06
C THR A 312 12.66 -12.08 0.95
N ALA A 313 13.54 -12.96 0.46
CA ALA A 313 14.03 -14.09 1.27
C ALA A 313 14.69 -13.64 2.58
N ALA A 314 15.38 -12.49 2.58
CA ALA A 314 15.96 -11.90 3.78
C ALA A 314 14.88 -11.45 4.78
N THR A 315 13.79 -10.86 4.30
CA THR A 315 12.66 -10.47 5.15
C THR A 315 11.94 -11.69 5.70
N GLN A 316 11.69 -12.73 4.89
CA GLN A 316 11.13 -13.99 5.36
C GLN A 316 12.00 -14.64 6.45
N ALA A 317 13.32 -14.63 6.26
CA ALA A 317 14.28 -15.07 7.27
C ALA A 317 14.19 -14.24 8.56
N SER A 318 14.02 -12.92 8.46
CA SER A 318 13.85 -12.04 9.62
C SER A 318 12.53 -12.25 10.37
N MET A 319 11.46 -12.70 9.69
CA MET A 319 10.16 -12.98 10.33
C MET A 319 10.24 -14.10 11.37
N GLN A 320 11.29 -14.94 11.37
CA GLN A 320 11.50 -15.95 12.41
C GLN A 320 11.65 -15.34 13.83
N TRP A 321 12.02 -14.05 13.91
CA TRP A 321 12.18 -13.30 15.16
C TRP A 321 10.86 -12.75 15.71
N LEU A 322 9.76 -12.92 14.96
CA LEU A 322 8.43 -12.55 15.41
C LEU A 322 7.79 -13.70 16.19
N ASP A 323 7.21 -13.36 17.33
CA ASP A 323 6.25 -14.20 18.02
C ASP A 323 4.84 -13.85 17.48
N ASP A 324 3.78 -14.51 17.95
CA ASP A 324 2.45 -14.33 17.35
C ASP A 324 1.97 -12.87 17.36
N ARG A 325 2.23 -12.13 18.44
CA ARG A 325 1.80 -10.73 18.59
C ARG A 325 2.85 -9.86 19.26
N ALA A 326 4.13 -10.20 19.11
CA ALA A 326 5.22 -9.41 19.66
C ALA A 326 6.52 -9.67 18.90
N ALA A 327 7.47 -8.74 18.98
CA ALA A 327 8.79 -8.87 18.38
C ALA A 327 9.93 -8.76 19.42
N PRO A 328 9.88 -9.47 20.57
CA PRO A 328 10.86 -9.28 21.64
C PRO A 328 12.28 -9.72 21.26
N ARG A 329 12.40 -10.53 20.20
CA ARG A 329 13.68 -11.04 19.69
C ARG A 329 14.28 -10.13 18.61
N VAL A 330 13.55 -9.13 18.11
CA VAL A 330 14.09 -8.12 17.17
C VAL A 330 14.87 -7.07 17.96
N ARG A 331 16.17 -6.98 17.70
CA ARG A 331 17.14 -6.10 18.39
C ARG A 331 17.69 -5.01 17.48
N ALA A 332 17.61 -5.20 16.17
CA ALA A 332 18.09 -4.27 15.18
C ALA A 332 17.21 -4.31 13.92
N GLU A 333 17.17 -3.21 13.20
CA GLU A 333 16.46 -3.04 11.94
C GLU A 333 17.48 -2.68 10.85
N ARG A 334 17.30 -3.24 9.65
CA ARG A 334 18.10 -2.89 8.48
C ARG A 334 17.20 -2.68 7.27
N ILE A 335 17.34 -1.51 6.64
CA ILE A 335 16.70 -1.24 5.34
C ILE A 335 17.67 -1.71 4.26
N LEU A 336 17.26 -2.72 3.50
CA LEU A 336 18.00 -3.22 2.35
C LEU A 336 17.84 -2.21 1.21
N ARG A 337 18.92 -1.54 0.83
CA ARG A 337 18.88 -0.55 -0.27
C ARG A 337 20.10 -0.66 -1.17
N ASP A 338 21.26 -0.29 -0.64
CA ASP A 338 22.48 -0.17 -1.44
C ASP A 338 23.12 -1.56 -1.62
N GLU A 339 22.89 -2.47 -0.66
CA GLU A 339 23.40 -3.85 -0.72
C GLU A 339 22.63 -4.76 -1.67
N ILE A 340 21.45 -4.36 -2.16
CA ILE A 340 20.67 -5.18 -3.11
C ILE A 340 21.46 -5.30 -4.42
N GLN A 341 21.67 -6.54 -4.89
CA GLN A 341 22.48 -6.83 -6.08
C GLN A 341 21.61 -7.10 -7.32
N CYS A 342 20.50 -7.82 -7.14
CA CYS A 342 19.58 -8.15 -8.22
C CYS A 342 18.15 -8.37 -7.71
N GLY A 343 17.25 -8.65 -8.64
CA GLY A 343 15.84 -8.91 -8.39
C GLY A 343 14.93 -7.73 -8.74
N GLU A 344 13.64 -8.03 -8.63
CA GLU A 344 12.53 -7.17 -9.01
C GLU A 344 11.50 -7.14 -7.88
N ASP A 345 10.77 -6.03 -7.83
CA ASP A 345 9.52 -5.94 -7.08
C ASP A 345 8.36 -6.12 -8.07
N GLU A 346 7.80 -7.34 -8.08
CA GLU A 346 6.64 -7.70 -8.91
C GLU A 346 5.35 -7.40 -8.13
N LEU A 347 4.89 -6.15 -8.23
CA LEU A 347 3.69 -5.65 -7.56
C LEU A 347 2.57 -5.40 -8.57
N GLY A 348 1.43 -6.05 -8.35
CA GLY A 348 0.22 -5.85 -9.14
C GLY A 348 -1.05 -6.31 -8.45
N VAL A 349 -2.13 -6.38 -9.23
CA VAL A 349 -3.44 -6.85 -8.78
C VAL A 349 -3.89 -8.04 -9.61
N LEU A 350 -4.29 -9.13 -8.93
CA LEU A 350 -4.87 -10.32 -9.53
C LEU A 350 -6.39 -10.30 -9.32
N LEU A 351 -7.14 -10.01 -10.39
CA LEU A 351 -8.60 -10.05 -10.38
C LEU A 351 -9.06 -11.40 -10.89
N MET A 352 -9.86 -12.11 -10.10
CA MET A 352 -10.38 -13.44 -10.42
C MET A 352 -11.90 -13.36 -10.56
N SER A 353 -12.37 -13.67 -11.77
CA SER A 353 -13.80 -13.74 -12.10
C SER A 353 -14.31 -15.17 -11.96
N GLY A 354 -15.53 -15.31 -11.46
CA GLY A 354 -16.23 -16.60 -11.48
C GLY A 354 -16.64 -17.07 -12.88
N ARG A 355 -16.52 -16.20 -13.91
CA ARG A 355 -17.00 -16.47 -15.28
C ARG A 355 -15.99 -16.17 -16.38
N HIS A 356 -15.02 -15.28 -16.16
CA HIS A 356 -14.16 -14.72 -17.21
C HIS A 356 -12.65 -15.02 -17.00
N GLY A 357 -12.32 -15.97 -16.13
CA GLY A 357 -10.95 -16.31 -15.75
C GLY A 357 -10.32 -15.24 -14.85
N ALA A 358 -9.00 -15.15 -14.85
CA ALA A 358 -8.28 -14.15 -14.06
C ALA A 358 -7.38 -13.26 -14.91
N VAL A 359 -7.10 -12.06 -14.40
CA VAL A 359 -6.15 -11.10 -14.97
C VAL A 359 -5.25 -10.56 -13.86
N TRP A 360 -3.94 -10.62 -14.08
CA TRP A 360 -2.97 -9.88 -13.30
C TRP A 360 -2.56 -8.62 -14.06
N HIS A 361 -2.49 -7.48 -13.37
CA HIS A 361 -1.94 -6.25 -13.92
C HIS A 361 -1.03 -5.55 -12.92
N GLY A 362 0.18 -5.20 -13.34
CA GLY A 362 1.15 -4.57 -12.44
C GLY A 362 2.53 -4.39 -13.05
N SER A 363 3.47 -4.02 -12.18
CA SER A 363 4.86 -3.70 -12.47
C SER A 363 5.78 -4.88 -12.18
N ARG A 364 6.87 -4.97 -12.94
CA ARG A 364 8.01 -5.88 -12.67
C ARG A 364 9.30 -5.07 -12.62
N LEU A 365 9.37 -4.13 -11.69
CA LEU A 365 10.43 -3.14 -11.67
C LEU A 365 11.68 -3.77 -11.08
N SER A 366 12.78 -3.79 -11.85
CA SER A 366 14.06 -4.28 -11.35
C SER A 366 14.82 -3.22 -10.55
N VAL A 367 15.63 -3.66 -9.58
CA VAL A 367 16.47 -2.75 -8.80
C VAL A 367 17.47 -1.98 -9.67
N GLN A 368 18.00 -2.58 -10.73
CA GLN A 368 18.92 -1.90 -11.65
C GLN A 368 18.21 -0.80 -12.42
N ARG A 369 16.99 -1.06 -12.87
CA ARG A 369 16.18 -0.05 -13.55
C ARG A 369 15.84 1.09 -12.58
N ALA A 370 15.41 0.77 -11.37
CA ALA A 370 15.05 1.78 -10.38
C ALA A 370 16.22 2.73 -10.11
N ARG A 371 17.42 2.19 -9.88
CA ARG A 371 18.66 2.97 -9.68
C ARG A 371 19.06 3.80 -10.90
N ALA A 372 18.80 3.31 -12.11
CA ALA A 372 19.07 4.05 -13.34
C ALA A 372 18.07 5.21 -13.55
N LEU A 373 16.86 5.11 -12.99
CA LEU A 373 15.83 6.14 -13.10
C LEU A 373 15.94 7.24 -12.05
N ALA A 374 16.22 6.87 -10.80
CA ALA A 374 16.30 7.80 -9.69
C ALA A 374 17.30 7.31 -8.62
N PRO A 375 18.15 8.21 -8.09
CA PRO A 375 19.01 7.86 -6.96
C PRO A 375 18.18 7.56 -5.71
N TYR A 376 18.81 6.94 -4.71
CA TYR A 376 18.20 6.59 -3.41
C TYR A 376 17.04 5.58 -3.48
N ASN A 377 16.84 4.97 -4.64
CA ASN A 377 15.70 4.10 -4.89
C ASN A 377 16.08 2.64 -5.13
N THR A 378 15.30 1.75 -4.55
CA THR A 378 15.15 0.34 -4.93
C THR A 378 13.91 0.18 -5.82
N ALA A 379 13.59 -1.04 -6.23
CA ALA A 379 12.34 -1.28 -6.95
C ALA A 379 11.13 -0.87 -6.10
N THR A 380 11.07 -1.37 -4.87
CA THR A 380 10.02 -1.07 -3.88
C THR A 380 9.87 0.42 -3.63
N SER A 381 10.96 1.13 -3.28
CA SER A 381 10.84 2.53 -2.90
C SER A 381 10.48 3.43 -4.10
N LEU A 382 10.89 3.06 -5.32
CA LEU A 382 10.54 3.84 -6.51
C LEU A 382 9.07 3.70 -6.86
N GLN A 383 8.47 2.52 -6.67
CA GLN A 383 7.03 2.33 -6.87
C GLN A 383 6.23 3.24 -5.93
N VAL A 384 6.61 3.29 -4.65
CA VAL A 384 5.97 4.17 -3.66
C VAL A 384 6.20 5.65 -3.99
N ALA A 385 7.46 6.05 -4.19
CA ALA A 385 7.83 7.45 -4.45
C ALA A 385 7.17 8.00 -5.72
N SER A 386 7.16 7.22 -6.80
CA SER A 386 6.53 7.64 -8.06
C SER A 386 5.02 7.71 -7.97
N SER A 387 4.37 6.83 -7.19
CA SER A 387 2.93 6.93 -6.95
C SER A 387 2.58 8.19 -6.18
N LEU A 388 3.34 8.53 -5.12
CA LEU A 388 3.14 9.78 -4.38
C LEU A 388 3.16 11.00 -5.32
N VAL A 389 4.15 11.08 -6.22
CA VAL A 389 4.27 12.18 -7.18
C VAL A 389 3.12 12.20 -8.19
N ALA A 390 2.67 11.04 -8.68
CA ALA A 390 1.51 10.94 -9.56
C ALA A 390 0.21 11.38 -8.85
N GLY A 391 0.01 10.98 -7.60
CA GLY A 391 -1.10 11.43 -6.76
C GLY A 391 -1.08 12.94 -6.52
N MET A 392 0.09 13.51 -6.21
CA MET A 392 0.26 14.96 -6.07
C MET A 392 -0.11 15.71 -7.37
N GLN A 393 0.26 15.17 -8.53
CA GLN A 393 -0.11 15.74 -9.83
C GLN A 393 -1.63 15.72 -10.05
N TRP A 394 -2.32 14.63 -9.67
CA TRP A 394 -3.78 14.55 -9.69
C TRP A 394 -4.45 15.57 -8.76
N MET A 395 -3.89 15.78 -7.56
CA MET A 395 -4.40 16.76 -6.59
C MET A 395 -4.33 18.19 -7.10
N LEU A 396 -3.34 18.53 -7.93
CA LEU A 396 -3.27 19.86 -8.57
C LEU A 396 -4.41 20.10 -9.56
N ALA A 397 -4.87 19.05 -10.24
CA ALA A 397 -6.05 19.11 -11.12
C ALA A 397 -7.38 19.09 -10.32
N HIS A 398 -7.32 18.62 -9.07
CA HIS A 398 -8.48 18.47 -8.20
C HIS A 398 -8.23 19.10 -6.82
N PRO A 399 -8.08 20.43 -6.71
CA PRO A 399 -7.53 21.07 -5.51
C PRO A 399 -8.49 21.14 -4.32
N SER A 400 -9.79 20.87 -4.51
CA SER A 400 -10.82 21.04 -3.49
C SER A 400 -11.73 19.82 -3.43
N ARG A 401 -11.18 18.68 -2.97
CA ARG A 401 -11.90 17.41 -2.85
C ARG A 401 -11.99 16.88 -1.41
N GLY A 402 -11.50 17.64 -0.42
CA GLY A 402 -11.44 17.18 0.96
C GLY A 402 -10.54 15.96 1.10
N VAL A 403 -10.92 15.02 1.98
CA VAL A 403 -10.18 13.76 2.18
C VAL A 403 -10.60 12.75 1.11
N VAL A 404 -9.62 12.20 0.38
CA VAL A 404 -9.83 11.30 -0.75
C VAL A 404 -8.94 10.08 -0.62
N GLU A 405 -9.48 8.90 -0.88
CA GLU A 405 -8.73 7.64 -0.99
C GLU A 405 -8.34 7.35 -2.45
N SER A 406 -7.30 6.54 -2.64
CA SER A 406 -6.77 6.14 -3.95
C SER A 406 -7.80 5.53 -4.90
N ASP A 407 -8.85 4.88 -4.37
CA ASP A 407 -9.92 4.30 -5.19
C ASP A 407 -10.75 5.34 -5.92
N ALA A 408 -10.78 6.59 -5.46
CA ALA A 408 -11.56 7.65 -6.06
C ALA A 408 -10.81 8.41 -7.18
N LEU A 409 -9.52 8.13 -7.39
CA LEU A 409 -8.70 8.78 -8.42
C LEU A 409 -9.12 8.33 -9.83
N ASP A 410 -8.94 9.23 -10.79
CA ASP A 410 -9.09 8.93 -12.22
C ASP A 410 -7.91 8.06 -12.66
N PHE A 411 -8.18 6.81 -13.04
CA PHE A 411 -7.10 5.84 -13.18
C PHE A 411 -6.21 6.15 -14.40
N GLY A 412 -6.77 6.63 -15.51
CA GLY A 412 -6.05 6.89 -16.75
C GLY A 412 -4.91 7.91 -16.59
N PRO A 413 -5.19 9.15 -16.14
CA PRO A 413 -4.16 10.17 -15.93
C PRO A 413 -3.11 9.75 -14.89
N VAL A 414 -3.54 9.21 -13.76
CA VAL A 414 -2.63 8.80 -12.67
C VAL A 414 -1.70 7.68 -13.12
N LEU A 415 -2.23 6.67 -13.82
CA LEU A 415 -1.41 5.60 -14.37
C LEU A 415 -0.46 6.11 -15.45
N ALA A 416 -0.88 7.06 -16.28
CA ALA A 416 0.00 7.66 -17.30
C ALA A 416 1.21 8.37 -16.68
N ASP A 417 0.99 9.11 -15.59
CA ASP A 417 2.06 9.79 -14.85
C ASP A 417 3.02 8.81 -14.14
N ALA A 418 2.49 7.70 -13.63
CA ALA A 418 3.28 6.67 -12.94
C ALA A 418 3.98 5.67 -13.90
N ALA A 419 3.44 5.46 -15.10
CA ALA A 419 3.79 4.33 -15.99
C ALA A 419 5.28 4.23 -16.33
N HIS A 420 5.96 5.37 -16.52
CA HIS A 420 7.39 5.37 -16.81
C HIS A 420 8.21 4.75 -15.67
N TRP A 421 7.85 5.09 -14.43
CA TRP A 421 8.55 4.66 -13.22
C TRP A 421 8.24 3.20 -12.89
N TRP A 422 7.01 2.77 -13.15
CA TRP A 422 6.51 1.40 -12.93
C TRP A 422 6.81 0.45 -14.10
N ALA A 423 7.47 0.92 -15.15
CA ALA A 423 7.79 0.07 -16.29
C ALA A 423 8.83 -1.01 -15.93
N PRO A 424 8.69 -2.26 -16.42
CA PRO A 424 7.62 -2.72 -17.32
C PRO A 424 6.30 -2.99 -16.59
N LEU A 425 5.24 -2.32 -17.04
CA LEU A 425 3.86 -2.64 -16.70
C LEU A 425 3.36 -3.72 -17.64
N SER A 426 2.71 -4.75 -17.11
CA SER A 426 2.18 -5.86 -17.91
C SER A 426 0.77 -6.26 -17.49
N ILE A 427 0.03 -6.83 -18.45
CA ILE A 427 -1.27 -7.45 -18.25
C ILE A 427 -1.11 -8.91 -18.64
N ALA A 428 -1.46 -9.83 -17.75
CA ALA A 428 -1.40 -11.26 -18.03
C ALA A 428 -2.72 -11.92 -17.64
N PHE A 429 -3.32 -12.63 -18.59
CA PHE A 429 -4.48 -13.46 -18.32
C PHE A 429 -4.07 -14.87 -17.92
N THR A 430 -4.80 -15.47 -16.99
CA THR A 430 -4.53 -16.81 -16.49
C THR A 430 -5.82 -17.55 -16.17
N ASP A 431 -5.76 -18.88 -16.27
CA ASP A 431 -6.81 -19.80 -15.82
C ASP A 431 -6.42 -20.46 -14.47
N TRP A 432 -5.41 -19.92 -13.80
CA TRP A 432 -4.97 -20.41 -12.49
C TRP A 432 -6.11 -20.35 -11.46
N LEU A 433 -6.21 -21.41 -10.67
CA LEU A 433 -7.12 -21.53 -9.53
C LEU A 433 -6.29 -21.89 -8.29
N PRO A 434 -6.69 -21.41 -7.09
CA PRO A 434 -5.95 -21.68 -5.86
C PRO A 434 -5.93 -23.17 -5.48
N ARG A 435 -6.94 -23.93 -5.95
CA ARG A 435 -7.00 -25.37 -5.81
C ARG A 435 -7.38 -25.98 -7.17
N PRO A 436 -6.63 -26.97 -7.68
CA PRO A 436 -6.97 -27.65 -8.93
C PRO A 436 -8.40 -28.20 -8.89
N GLY A 437 -9.20 -27.88 -9.91
CA GLY A 437 -10.60 -28.31 -10.01
C GLY A 437 -11.56 -27.60 -9.03
N ALA A 438 -11.17 -26.49 -8.40
CA ALA A 438 -12.08 -25.69 -7.60
C ALA A 438 -13.28 -25.22 -8.45
N ALA A 439 -14.49 -25.49 -7.95
CA ALA A 439 -15.74 -25.08 -8.60
C ALA A 439 -16.20 -23.67 -8.18
N SER A 440 -15.48 -23.04 -7.24
CA SER A 440 -15.77 -21.71 -6.69
C SER A 440 -14.48 -21.01 -6.30
N LEU A 441 -14.54 -19.68 -6.13
CA LEU A 441 -13.45 -18.85 -5.61
C LEU A 441 -13.68 -18.52 -4.13
N ALA A 442 -13.94 -19.54 -3.30
CA ALA A 442 -14.11 -19.35 -1.87
C ALA A 442 -12.76 -19.11 -1.20
N PHE A 443 -12.69 -18.17 -0.26
CA PHE A 443 -11.44 -17.78 0.41
C PHE A 443 -10.72 -18.98 1.07
N THR A 444 -11.46 -19.96 1.58
CA THR A 444 -10.88 -21.17 2.19
C THR A 444 -10.03 -21.99 1.24
N ASP A 445 -10.25 -21.91 -0.08
CA ASP A 445 -9.42 -22.59 -1.08
C ASP A 445 -8.05 -21.92 -1.26
N PHE A 446 -7.92 -20.65 -0.87
CA PHE A 446 -6.66 -19.91 -0.92
C PHE A 446 -5.80 -20.14 0.32
N LEU A 447 -6.38 -20.45 1.47
CA LEU A 447 -5.64 -20.69 2.71
C LEU A 447 -4.72 -21.91 2.59
N LEU A 448 -3.52 -21.78 3.15
CA LEU A 448 -2.61 -22.89 3.39
C LEU A 448 -2.75 -23.38 4.83
N ASP A 449 -2.78 -24.71 5.02
CA ASP A 449 -2.72 -25.31 6.34
C ASP A 449 -1.27 -25.26 6.86
N ASP A 450 -1.05 -24.69 8.05
CA ASP A 450 0.28 -24.52 8.67
C ASP A 450 1.04 -25.82 8.96
N THR A 451 0.42 -26.98 8.70
CA THR A 451 0.99 -28.31 9.03
C THR A 451 2.04 -28.83 8.04
N LYS A 452 2.38 -28.08 6.97
CA LYS A 452 3.15 -28.64 5.84
C LYS A 452 4.31 -27.82 5.27
N VAL A 453 4.91 -26.86 5.98
CA VAL A 453 6.05 -26.11 5.40
C VAL A 453 7.27 -26.09 6.32
N GLN A 454 8.34 -26.74 5.87
CA GLN A 454 9.69 -26.49 6.36
C GLN A 454 10.27 -25.27 5.63
N PRO A 455 11.06 -24.41 6.30
CA PRO A 455 11.78 -23.34 5.62
C PRO A 455 12.79 -23.96 4.66
N ASP A 456 12.67 -23.66 3.37
CA ASP A 456 13.63 -24.09 2.36
C ASP A 456 14.88 -23.21 2.44
N SER A 457 15.93 -23.75 3.05
CA SER A 457 17.22 -23.08 3.21
C SER A 457 17.98 -22.88 1.89
N SER A 458 17.51 -23.44 0.78
CA SER A 458 18.16 -23.31 -0.54
C SER A 458 17.90 -21.95 -1.23
N LEU A 459 16.93 -21.16 -0.75
CA LEU A 459 16.49 -19.89 -1.34
C LEU A 459 17.42 -18.69 -1.08
N LEU A 460 18.54 -18.88 -0.37
CA LEU A 460 19.46 -17.80 0.04
C LEU A 460 20.83 -17.88 -0.63
N THR A 461 21.04 -18.89 -1.48
CA THR A 461 22.11 -18.84 -2.48
C THR A 461 21.71 -17.77 -3.48
N LEU A 462 22.56 -16.75 -3.69
CA LEU A 462 22.33 -15.74 -4.72
C LEU A 462 22.01 -16.46 -6.03
N ALA A 463 20.78 -16.29 -6.50
CA ALA A 463 20.32 -16.84 -7.79
C ALA A 463 20.56 -15.84 -8.93
N CYS A 464 21.34 -14.79 -8.67
CA CYS A 464 21.97 -13.93 -9.66
C CYS A 464 23.24 -14.64 -10.19
#